data_AF-A0A626FC53-F1
#
_entry.id   AF-A0A626FC53-F1
#
_cell.length_a   1.000
_cell.length_b   1.000
_cell.length_c   1.000
_cell.angle_alpha   90.00
_cell.angle_beta   90.00
_cell.angle_gamma   90.00
#
_symmetry.space_group_name_H-M   'P 1'
#
loop_
_entity.id
_entity.type
_entity.pdbx_description
1 polymer ?
#
loop_
_entity_poly.entity_id
_entity_poly.type
_entity_poly.pdbx_seq_one_letter_code
_entity_poly.pdbx_strand_id
1 'polypeptide(L)'
;PLAVKRLCKALFGRTGSQWLIVDIFGEKGRQRRSNDSNPESVEKIAAKYRHEAGRHWSATLAEIERIKRLYQSEIQVSREKQS
;
A
#
# COMPACT_ATOMS: atom_id res chain seq x y z
N PRO A 1 19.39 1.83 5.61
CA PRO A 1 19.55 1.41 7.03
C PRO A 1 19.13 -0.06 7.22
N LEU A 2 19.71 -0.80 8.19
CA LEU A 2 19.43 -2.23 8.37
C LEU A 2 17.94 -2.51 8.70
N ALA A 3 17.30 -1.64 9.47
CA ALA A 3 15.87 -1.71 9.76
C ALA A 3 15.02 -1.62 8.47
N VAL A 4 15.34 -0.69 7.58
CA VAL A 4 14.70 -0.52 6.27
C VAL A 4 14.91 -1.76 5.39
N LYS A 5 16.11 -2.34 5.40
CA LYS A 5 16.41 -3.60 4.70
C LYS A 5 15.53 -4.75 5.20
N ARG A 6 15.36 -4.86 6.53
CA ARG A 6 14.50 -5.88 7.16
C ARG A 6 13.02 -5.64 6.85
N LEU A 7 12.58 -4.39 6.88
CA LEU A 7 11.21 -4.01 6.55
C LEU A 7 10.87 -4.28 5.07
N CYS A 8 11.75 -3.95 4.13
CA CYS A 8 11.54 -4.31 2.71
C CYS A 8 11.45 -5.82 2.49
N LYS A 9 12.32 -6.59 3.17
CA LYS A 9 12.26 -8.05 3.10
C LYS A 9 10.94 -8.58 3.67
N ALA A 10 10.45 -8.02 4.77
CA ALA A 10 9.18 -8.41 5.38
C ALA A 10 7.97 -8.00 4.54
N LEU A 11 8.00 -6.82 3.90
CA LEU A 11 6.88 -6.30 3.11
C LEU A 11 6.80 -6.89 1.71
N PHE A 12 7.94 -7.11 1.06
CA PHE A 12 8.01 -7.38 -0.38
C PHE A 12 8.77 -8.66 -0.74
N GLY A 13 9.28 -9.41 0.25
CA GLY A 13 10.10 -10.61 0.02
C GLY A 13 11.45 -10.35 -0.66
N ARG A 14 11.81 -9.08 -0.90
CA ARG A 14 13.01 -8.67 -1.63
C ARG A 14 13.77 -7.56 -0.90
N THR A 15 15.08 -7.50 -1.17
CA THR A 15 16.01 -6.56 -0.53
C THR A 15 16.07 -5.21 -1.23
N GLY A 16 15.55 -5.13 -2.48
CA GLY A 16 15.37 -3.88 -3.22
C GLY A 16 14.21 -3.06 -2.65
N SER A 17 14.09 -1.78 -3.05
CA SER A 17 13.09 -0.79 -2.58
C SER A 17 13.28 -0.21 -1.17
N GLN A 18 14.49 -0.29 -0.58
CA GLN A 18 14.81 0.41 0.68
C GLN A 18 14.58 1.93 0.60
N TRP A 19 14.80 2.52 -0.57
CA TRP A 19 14.63 3.94 -0.76
C TRP A 19 13.16 4.38 -0.66
N LEU A 20 12.21 3.60 -1.20
CA LEU A 20 10.77 3.87 -1.12
C LEU A 20 10.25 3.95 0.33
N ILE A 21 10.76 3.11 1.21
CA ILE A 21 10.34 3.10 2.62
C ILE A 21 10.92 4.29 3.37
N VAL A 22 12.19 4.67 3.09
CA VAL A 22 12.78 5.88 3.69
C VAL A 22 12.06 7.13 3.21
N ASP A 23 11.66 7.17 1.93
CA ASP A 23 10.99 8.32 1.33
C ASP A 23 9.57 8.53 1.91
N ILE A 24 8.84 7.44 2.19
CA ILE A 24 7.46 7.50 2.70
C ILE A 24 7.41 7.56 4.24
N PHE A 25 8.31 6.86 4.95
CA PHE A 25 8.20 6.62 6.39
C PHE A 25 9.48 6.95 7.19
N GLY A 26 10.55 7.44 6.56
CA GLY A 26 11.84 7.63 7.22
C GLY A 26 12.32 9.07 7.23
N GLU A 27 13.17 9.41 8.20
CA GLU A 27 14.02 10.59 8.13
C GLU A 27 15.33 10.24 7.40
N LYS A 28 15.76 11.13 6.49
CA LYS A 28 17.09 11.03 5.85
C LYS A 28 18.17 11.27 6.90
N GLY A 29 18.79 10.20 7.41
CA GLY A 29 19.91 10.28 8.36
C GLY A 29 20.43 8.93 8.85
N ARG A 30 21.59 8.94 9.54
CA ARG A 30 22.11 7.76 10.26
C ARG A 30 21.36 7.61 11.59
N GLN A 31 20.37 6.71 11.61
CA GLN A 31 19.67 6.31 12.84
C GLN A 31 20.54 5.39 13.72
N ARG A 32 20.49 5.60 15.05
CA ARG A 32 21.33 4.91 16.05
C ARG A 32 20.90 3.43 16.15
N ARG A 33 21.86 2.50 16.03
CA ARG A 33 21.62 1.09 15.67
C ARG A 33 20.80 0.25 16.66
N SER A 34 20.65 0.64 17.93
CA SER A 34 20.29 -0.29 19.00
C SER A 34 18.79 -0.41 19.31
N ASN A 35 17.96 0.61 19.07
CA ASN A 35 16.53 0.56 19.47
C ASN A 35 15.57 0.22 18.32
N ASP A 36 15.85 0.65 17.10
CA ASP A 36 14.91 0.56 15.98
C ASP A 36 15.10 -0.69 15.09
N SER A 37 16.03 -1.57 15.47
CA SER A 37 16.33 -2.81 14.73
C SER A 37 15.64 -4.05 15.31
N ASN A 38 14.83 -3.89 16.37
CA ASN A 38 14.11 -5.01 17.00
C ASN A 38 13.20 -5.69 15.96
N PRO A 39 13.39 -6.98 15.66
CA PRO A 39 12.56 -7.72 14.72
C PRO A 39 11.06 -7.63 15.01
N GLU A 40 10.67 -7.59 16.29
CA GLU A 40 9.27 -7.50 16.71
C GLU A 40 8.66 -6.13 16.35
N SER A 41 9.40 -5.04 16.58
CA SER A 41 8.97 -3.68 16.21
C SER A 41 8.81 -3.54 14.69
N VAL A 42 9.73 -4.16 13.92
CA VAL A 42 9.65 -4.18 12.45
C VAL A 42 8.43 -4.97 11.98
N GLU A 43 8.13 -6.11 12.58
CA GLU A 43 6.96 -6.92 12.21
C GLU A 43 5.65 -6.21 12.56
N LYS A 44 5.58 -5.49 13.70
CA LYS A 44 4.39 -4.68 14.05
C LYS A 44 4.11 -3.60 13.00
N ILE A 45 5.15 -2.89 12.54
CA ILE A 45 5.01 -1.89 11.48
C ILE A 45 4.61 -2.54 10.16
N ALA A 46 5.24 -3.69 9.81
CA ALA A 46 4.91 -4.43 8.60
C ALA A 46 3.45 -4.91 8.60
N ALA A 47 2.96 -5.43 9.73
CA ALA A 47 1.58 -5.86 9.90
C ALA A 47 0.60 -4.69 9.73
N LYS A 48 0.88 -3.53 10.35
CA LYS A 48 0.07 -2.32 10.19
C LYS A 48 0.01 -1.86 8.73
N TYR A 49 1.16 -1.85 8.05
CA TYR A 49 1.22 -1.49 6.63
C TYR A 49 0.41 -2.46 5.78
N ARG A 50 0.57 -3.78 5.95
CA ARG A 50 -0.18 -4.80 5.19
C ARG A 50 -1.70 -4.62 5.39
N HIS A 51 -2.13 -4.34 6.62
CA HIS A 51 -3.54 -4.11 6.94
C HIS A 51 -4.09 -2.88 6.21
N GLU A 52 -3.43 -1.72 6.34
CA GLU A 52 -3.88 -0.48 5.70
C GLU A 52 -3.79 -0.55 4.16
N ALA A 53 -2.74 -1.16 3.61
CA ALA A 53 -2.62 -1.39 2.18
C ALA A 53 -3.73 -2.29 1.65
N GLY A 54 -4.09 -3.35 2.40
CA GLY A 54 -5.22 -4.21 2.07
C GLY A 54 -6.54 -3.45 2.06
N ARG A 55 -6.81 -2.64 3.10
CA ARG A 55 -8.01 -1.78 3.16
C ARG A 55 -8.09 -0.81 2.00
N HIS A 56 -6.99 -0.13 1.70
CA HIS A 56 -6.92 0.81 0.58
C HIS A 56 -7.18 0.11 -0.76
N TRP A 57 -6.56 -1.06 -0.98
CA TRP A 57 -6.77 -1.83 -2.20
C TRP A 57 -8.22 -2.29 -2.37
N SER A 58 -8.84 -2.81 -1.30
CA SER A 58 -10.25 -3.20 -1.31
C SER A 58 -11.17 -2.01 -1.62
N ALA A 59 -10.92 -0.84 -1.03
CA ALA A 59 -11.68 0.37 -1.31
C ALA A 59 -11.54 0.81 -2.78
N THR A 60 -10.33 0.80 -3.31
CA THR A 60 -10.06 1.13 -4.72
C THR A 60 -10.77 0.19 -5.67
N LEU A 61 -10.77 -1.12 -5.40
CA LEU A 61 -11.50 -2.09 -6.24
C LEU A 61 -13.01 -1.87 -6.20
N ALA A 62 -13.58 -1.60 -5.02
CA ALA A 62 -15.00 -1.30 -4.88
C ALA A 62 -15.39 -0.03 -5.66
N GLU A 63 -14.54 0.99 -5.64
CA GLU A 63 -14.77 2.23 -6.38
C GLU A 63 -14.71 2.00 -7.90
N ILE A 64 -13.75 1.22 -8.38
CA ILE A 64 -13.67 0.82 -9.79
C ILE A 64 -14.97 0.10 -10.21
N GLU A 65 -15.46 -0.82 -9.40
CA GLU A 65 -16.69 -1.55 -9.69
C GLU A 65 -17.91 -0.61 -9.71
N ARG A 66 -18.01 0.32 -8.76
CA ARG A 66 -19.07 1.33 -8.71
C ARG A 66 -19.09 2.17 -9.99
N ILE A 67 -17.92 2.66 -10.42
CA ILE A 67 -17.78 3.48 -11.63
C ILE A 67 -18.16 2.67 -12.88
N LYS A 68 -17.72 1.41 -12.97
CA LYS A 68 -18.10 0.52 -14.09
C LYS A 68 -19.61 0.35 -14.20
N ARG A 69 -20.31 0.14 -13.08
CA ARG A 69 -21.77 0.00 -13.06
C ARG A 69 -22.47 1.29 -13.49
N LEU A 70 -22.01 2.45 -13.01
CA LEU A 70 -22.55 3.74 -13.42
C LEU A 70 -22.41 3.95 -14.93
N TYR A 71 -21.22 3.71 -15.47
CA TYR A 71 -20.97 3.86 -16.89
C TYR A 71 -21.86 2.92 -17.74
N GLN A 72 -22.04 1.67 -17.30
CA GLN A 72 -22.95 0.73 -17.97
C GLN A 72 -24.41 1.21 -17.92
N SER A 73 -24.87 1.74 -16.79
CA SER A 73 -26.23 2.29 -16.68
C SER A 73 -26.46 3.50 -17.58
N GLU A 74 -25.48 4.40 -17.69
CA GLU A 74 -25.56 5.57 -18.58
C GLU A 74 -25.62 5.17 -20.05
N ILE A 75 -24.85 4.15 -20.45
CA ILE A 75 -24.92 3.58 -21.80
C ILE A 75 -26.31 2.99 -22.07
N GLN A 76 -26.85 2.22 -21.14
CA GLN A 76 -28.16 1.58 -21.30
C GLN A 76 -29.27 2.61 -21.49
N VAL A 77 -29.31 3.64 -20.62
CA VAL A 77 -30.25 4.76 -20.74
C VAL A 77 -30.09 5.49 -22.07
N SER A 78 -28.86 5.66 -22.55
CA SER A 78 -28.60 6.32 -23.84
C SER A 78 -29.12 5.50 -25.02
N ARG A 79 -29.06 4.16 -24.96
CA ARG A 79 -29.61 3.27 -25.99
C ARG A 79 -31.13 3.29 -26.02
N GLU A 80 -31.77 3.29 -24.86
CA GLU A 80 -33.24 3.35 -24.74
C GLU A 80 -33.83 4.65 -25.28
N LYS A 81 -33.11 5.77 -25.16
CA LYS A 81 -33.53 7.07 -25.71
C LYS A 81 -33.38 7.20 -27.24
N GLN A 82 -32.62 6.30 -27.87
CA GLN A 82 -32.37 6.30 -29.32
C GLN A 82 -33.28 5.32 -30.08
N SER A 83 -34.00 4.45 -29.36
CA SER A 83 -35.01 3.53 -29.90
C SER A 83 -36.41 4.12 -29.83
#